data_AF-A0A8S4RV27-F1
#
_entry.id   AF-A0A8S4RV27-F1
#
_cell.length_a   1.000
_cell.length_b   1.000
_cell.length_c   1.000
_cell.angle_alpha   90.00
_cell.angle_beta   90.00
_cell.angle_gamma   90.00
#
_symmetry.space_group_name_H-M   'P 1'
#
loop_
_entity.id
_entity.type
_entity.pdbx_description
1 polymer ?
#
loop_
_entity_poly.entity_id
_entity_poly.type
_entity_poly.pdbx_seq_one_letter_code
_entity_poly.pdbx_strand_id
1 'polypeptide(L)'
;MLWMGLFTATLYTVVQSQTYSNDELEKFLLDAIQGNDTYDDIDFGDSKQKPCEPFVTEMPDYKMTGRRISETKCLEYIWEMEKRDKEQQWGNRCRIYLVSQIKKGIFPEIYFIVNYSVIFGGRAALKGEFPHMGAVGWRSKSGSPEWLFKCGSTLISENFALTAGHCAILSLRHSRDIQSPKPEIIRFGVENIADDEFTINGNPTDVKIKRIIRHPSYAPPKKYFDIALIELESVVQFKDNLQPACLWPYSDISHLGTEATLTGWGYTEAGEQSTNLQTVVVDIIENSKCDSILKTFRNRNWDGFRETQLCAGKLVGGVDTCQGDSGGPLQIKVPLKTYGNMYQILGVTSFGIKCGQKNRPGVYTRVSSFIDWIEETVWGHQVQDTASETI
;
A
#
# COMPACT_ATOMS: atom_id res chain seq x y z
N MET A 1 15.52 -16.93 -56.37
CA MET A 1 15.51 -15.63 -57.09
C MET A 1 14.38 -14.81 -56.48
N LEU A 2 14.63 -13.99 -55.46
CA LEU A 2 15.10 -12.59 -55.51
C LEU A 2 14.10 -11.64 -56.20
N TRP A 3 13.83 -10.52 -55.50
CA TRP A 3 13.09 -9.28 -55.85
C TRP A 3 11.56 -9.28 -55.63
N MET A 4 10.90 -8.26 -55.03
CA MET A 4 11.25 -6.93 -54.47
C MET A 4 9.98 -6.27 -53.86
N GLY A 5 10.11 -5.27 -52.96
CA GLY A 5 9.12 -4.20 -52.70
C GLY A 5 8.13 -4.44 -51.53
N LEU A 6 8.21 -3.88 -50.31
CA LEU A 6 8.26 -2.47 -49.85
C LEU A 6 7.04 -1.63 -50.27
N PHE A 7 6.09 -1.44 -49.33
CA PHE A 7 5.39 -0.20 -48.89
C PHE A 7 3.97 -0.47 -48.38
N THR A 8 3.73 -0.22 -47.08
CA THR A 8 2.71 0.72 -46.55
C THR A 8 2.82 0.77 -45.02
N ALA A 9 3.38 1.87 -44.51
CA ALA A 9 3.01 2.46 -43.21
C ALA A 9 1.52 2.87 -43.27
N THR A 10 0.74 3.02 -42.19
CA THR A 10 0.82 3.96 -41.06
C THR A 10 -0.27 3.47 -40.05
N LEU A 11 -0.21 3.56 -38.72
CA LEU A 11 -0.36 4.76 -37.89
C LEU A 11 -0.45 4.25 -36.42
N TYR A 12 0.51 4.60 -35.56
CA TYR A 12 0.29 4.81 -34.11
C TYR A 12 1.49 5.60 -33.59
N THR A 13 1.33 6.92 -33.60
CA THR A 13 2.18 7.87 -32.91
C THR A 13 1.99 7.72 -31.41
N VAL A 14 2.95 7.10 -30.74
CA VAL A 14 3.17 7.30 -29.30
C VAL A 14 4.05 8.54 -29.17
N VAL A 15 3.53 9.55 -28.48
CA VAL A 15 4.27 10.72 -28.04
C VAL A 15 5.49 10.23 -27.26
N GLN A 16 6.68 10.38 -27.83
CA GLN A 16 7.93 10.23 -27.11
C GLN A 16 8.01 11.36 -26.09
N SER A 17 7.74 11.07 -24.82
CA SER A 17 8.56 11.68 -23.77
C SER A 17 9.93 11.03 -23.90
N GLN A 18 10.94 11.79 -24.32
CA GLN A 18 12.33 11.33 -24.27
C GLN A 18 12.71 11.18 -22.79
N THR A 19 12.41 10.02 -22.22
CA THR A 19 13.03 9.55 -20.98
C THR A 19 14.39 9.00 -21.40
N TYR A 20 15.46 9.76 -21.16
CA TYR A 20 16.82 9.26 -21.30
C TYR A 20 16.96 7.99 -20.46
N SER A 21 17.45 6.91 -21.08
CA SER A 21 17.77 5.71 -20.33
C SER A 21 18.93 6.01 -19.35
N ASN A 22 18.97 5.36 -18.19
CA ASN A 22 20.03 5.58 -17.21
C ASN A 22 21.43 5.29 -17.79
N ASP A 23 21.54 4.36 -18.75
CA ASP A 23 22.77 4.08 -19.47
C ASP A 23 23.21 5.25 -20.38
N GLU A 24 22.27 5.98 -20.97
CA GLU A 24 22.56 7.18 -21.75
C GLU A 24 22.89 8.37 -20.85
N LEU A 25 22.27 8.47 -19.67
CA LEU A 25 22.60 9.49 -18.68
C LEU A 25 23.99 9.25 -18.10
N GLU A 26 24.32 8.00 -17.77
CA GLU A 26 25.62 7.59 -17.25
C GLU A 26 26.71 7.73 -18.30
N LYS A 27 26.43 7.36 -19.56
CA LYS A 27 27.34 7.59 -20.69
C LYS A 27 27.51 9.07 -21.02
N PHE A 28 26.43 9.86 -21.00
CA PHE A 28 26.50 11.32 -21.16
C PHE A 28 27.32 11.96 -20.05
N LEU A 29 27.16 11.51 -18.80
CA LEU A 29 27.95 11.95 -17.66
C LEU A 29 29.42 11.53 -17.79
N LEU A 30 29.72 10.31 -18.23
CA LEU A 30 31.08 9.82 -18.45
C LEU A 30 31.79 10.54 -19.60
N ASP A 31 31.11 10.76 -20.72
CA ASP A 31 31.62 11.49 -21.88
C ASP A 31 31.81 12.98 -21.52
N ALA A 32 30.92 13.57 -20.72
CA ALA A 32 31.04 14.94 -20.20
C ALA A 32 32.13 15.08 -19.11
N ILE A 33 32.47 14.01 -18.37
CA ILE A 33 33.60 13.97 -17.42
C ILE A 33 34.95 13.96 -18.15
N GLN A 34 34.99 13.46 -19.38
CA GLN A 34 36.22 13.40 -20.21
C GLN A 34 36.38 14.62 -21.12
N GLY A 35 35.30 15.38 -21.38
CA GLY A 35 35.30 16.63 -22.12
C GLY A 35 35.71 17.83 -21.26
N ASN A 36 36.52 18.73 -21.81
CA ASN A 36 37.06 19.92 -21.12
C ASN A 36 36.06 21.10 -21.11
N ASP A 37 34.76 20.82 -21.11
CA ASP A 37 33.72 21.82 -21.29
C ASP A 37 33.32 22.49 -19.97
N THR A 38 33.21 23.82 -20.01
CA THR A 38 32.76 24.66 -18.90
C THR A 38 31.28 24.43 -18.62
N TYR A 39 30.99 23.99 -17.40
CA TYR A 39 29.68 23.52 -16.92
C TYR A 39 28.71 24.67 -16.56
N ASP A 40 28.52 25.64 -17.47
CA ASP A 40 27.49 26.69 -17.32
C ASP A 40 26.14 26.35 -17.98
N ASP A 41 26.05 25.25 -18.74
CA ASP A 41 24.83 24.87 -19.50
C ASP A 41 24.38 23.42 -19.21
N ILE A 42 24.15 23.04 -17.95
CA ILE A 42 23.29 21.85 -17.71
C ILE A 42 21.83 22.27 -17.80
N ASP A 43 21.28 22.20 -19.01
CA ASP A 43 19.83 22.21 -19.21
C ASP A 43 19.27 20.82 -18.87
N PHE A 44 18.59 20.72 -17.72
CA PHE A 44 17.94 19.48 -17.29
C PHE A 44 16.57 19.26 -17.96
N GLY A 45 16.25 20.02 -19.02
CA GLY A 45 15.09 19.79 -19.88
C GLY A 45 13.75 20.19 -19.28
N ASP A 46 13.69 20.58 -18.00
CA ASP A 46 12.49 21.08 -17.35
C ASP A 46 12.80 22.20 -16.34
N SER A 47 12.23 23.37 -16.62
CA SER A 47 12.19 24.61 -15.82
C SER A 47 13.43 25.52 -15.85
N LYS A 48 13.15 26.84 -15.93
CA LYS A 48 14.11 27.96 -15.79
C LYS A 48 14.69 28.11 -14.37
N GLN A 49 14.45 27.14 -13.49
CA GLN A 49 14.70 27.24 -12.06
C GLN A 49 16.14 26.78 -11.77
N LYS A 50 16.92 27.61 -11.06
CA LYS A 50 18.34 27.32 -10.86
C LYS A 50 18.51 26.16 -9.87
N PRO A 51 19.49 25.26 -10.07
CA PRO A 51 19.80 24.23 -9.08
C PRO A 51 20.00 24.87 -7.69
N CYS A 52 19.38 24.29 -6.65
CA CYS A 52 19.38 24.77 -5.26
C CYS A 52 18.42 25.90 -4.88
N GLU A 53 17.63 26.47 -5.80
CA GLU A 53 16.51 27.32 -5.40
C GLU A 53 15.43 26.48 -4.68
N PRO A 54 14.62 27.02 -3.76
CA PRO A 54 13.56 26.26 -3.10
C PRO A 54 12.60 25.63 -4.12
N PHE A 55 12.36 24.33 -4.01
CA PHE A 55 11.33 23.66 -4.81
C PHE A 55 9.96 24.03 -4.26
N VAL A 56 9.21 24.84 -5.02
CA VAL A 56 7.87 25.29 -4.63
C VAL A 56 6.87 24.65 -5.58
N THR A 57 5.98 23.82 -5.04
CA THR A 57 4.84 23.27 -5.77
C THR A 57 3.59 23.36 -4.89
N GLU A 58 2.50 23.85 -5.48
CA GLU A 58 1.19 23.97 -4.85
C GLU A 58 0.31 22.77 -5.23
N MET A 59 -0.47 22.26 -4.27
CA MET A 59 -1.37 21.14 -4.48
C MET A 59 -2.56 21.59 -5.33
N PRO A 60 -2.86 20.91 -6.46
CA PRO A 60 -4.07 21.18 -7.21
C PRO A 60 -5.32 20.90 -6.37
N ASP A 61 -6.42 21.63 -6.62
CA ASP A 61 -7.71 21.24 -6.06
C ASP A 61 -8.24 20.00 -6.82
N TYR A 62 -8.24 18.86 -6.14
CA TYR A 62 -8.73 17.60 -6.68
C TYR A 62 -10.23 17.39 -6.45
N LYS A 63 -10.96 18.34 -5.86
CA LYS A 63 -12.41 18.27 -5.72
C LYS A 63 -13.08 18.50 -7.07
N MET A 64 -14.09 17.69 -7.38
CA MET A 64 -14.86 17.80 -8.61
C MET A 64 -16.27 17.24 -8.38
N THR A 65 -17.27 17.85 -9.02
CA THR A 65 -18.65 17.35 -8.96
C THR A 65 -18.72 15.89 -9.38
N GLY A 66 -19.28 15.04 -8.52
CA GLY A 66 -19.43 13.60 -8.77
C GLY A 66 -18.19 12.75 -8.44
N ARG A 67 -17.06 13.35 -8.04
CA ARG A 67 -15.90 12.60 -7.52
C ARG A 67 -16.11 12.29 -6.04
N ARG A 68 -15.76 11.07 -5.64
CA ARG A 68 -15.83 10.62 -4.24
C ARG A 68 -14.72 11.25 -3.39
N ILE A 69 -14.97 11.39 -2.09
CA ILE A 69 -13.98 11.94 -1.14
C ILE A 69 -12.74 11.05 -1.10
N SER A 70 -12.92 9.73 -1.10
CA SER A 70 -11.83 8.75 -1.10
C SER A 70 -10.97 8.85 -2.36
N GLU A 71 -11.56 9.21 -3.50
CA GLU A 71 -10.82 9.45 -4.75
C GLU A 71 -10.04 10.76 -4.71
N THR A 72 -10.66 11.84 -4.20
CA THR A 72 -9.96 13.10 -3.97
C THR A 72 -8.77 12.91 -3.03
N LYS A 73 -8.96 12.21 -1.90
CA LYS A 73 -7.88 11.89 -0.96
C LYS A 73 -6.79 11.03 -1.58
N CYS A 74 -7.16 10.04 -2.38
CA CYS A 74 -6.21 9.26 -3.15
C CYS A 74 -5.30 10.14 -4.03
N LEU A 75 -5.87 11.12 -4.73
CA LEU A 75 -5.10 12.04 -5.57
C LEU A 75 -4.21 13.00 -4.76
N GLU A 76 -4.70 13.49 -3.62
CA GLU A 76 -3.90 14.28 -2.68
C GLU A 76 -2.68 13.47 -2.18
N TYR A 77 -2.87 12.21 -1.79
CA TYR A 77 -1.78 11.32 -1.35
C TYR A 77 -0.78 11.04 -2.46
N ILE A 78 -1.24 10.76 -3.68
CA ILE A 78 -0.37 10.57 -4.85
C ILE A 78 0.45 11.85 -5.08
N TRP A 79 -0.17 13.02 -5.04
CA TRP A 79 0.53 14.29 -5.21
C TRP A 79 1.59 14.50 -4.13
N GLU A 80 1.31 14.20 -2.87
CA GLU A 80 2.30 14.30 -1.79
C GLU A 80 3.47 13.34 -1.98
N MET A 81 3.20 12.12 -2.46
CA MET A 81 4.25 11.16 -2.81
C MET A 81 5.13 11.70 -3.94
N GLU A 82 4.52 12.17 -5.04
CA GLU A 82 5.25 12.74 -6.18
C GLU A 82 6.02 14.01 -5.80
N LYS A 83 5.47 14.83 -4.89
CA LYS A 83 6.15 16.02 -4.36
C LYS A 83 7.40 15.64 -3.58
N ARG A 84 7.30 14.69 -2.63
CA ARG A 84 8.46 14.25 -1.83
C ARG A 84 9.56 13.67 -2.72
N ASP A 85 9.19 12.86 -3.71
CA ASP A 85 10.11 12.30 -4.70
C ASP A 85 10.81 13.43 -5.49
N LYS A 86 10.05 14.41 -5.99
CA LYS A 86 10.63 15.58 -6.68
C LYS A 86 11.52 16.43 -5.78
N GLU A 87 11.15 16.64 -4.52
CA GLU A 87 11.98 17.36 -3.54
C GLU A 87 13.30 16.64 -3.29
N GLN A 88 13.28 15.31 -3.18
CA GLN A 88 14.49 14.50 -3.03
C GLN A 88 15.37 14.56 -4.29
N GLN A 89 14.77 14.40 -5.48
CA GLN A 89 15.47 14.54 -6.76
C GLN A 89 16.07 15.94 -6.91
N TRP A 90 15.34 16.99 -6.52
CA TRP A 90 15.80 18.37 -6.54
C TRP A 90 16.96 18.61 -5.56
N GLY A 91 16.87 18.06 -4.33
CA GLY A 91 17.97 18.08 -3.36
C GLY A 91 19.22 17.36 -3.85
N ASN A 92 19.05 16.22 -4.53
CA ASN A 92 20.15 15.50 -5.17
C ASN A 92 20.77 16.30 -6.32
N ARG A 93 19.97 16.96 -7.16
CA ARG A 93 20.46 17.89 -8.20
C ARG A 93 21.27 19.04 -7.58
N CYS A 94 20.77 19.62 -6.50
CA CYS A 94 21.49 20.65 -5.76
C CYS A 94 22.82 20.12 -5.19
N ARG A 95 22.84 18.93 -4.59
CA ARG A 95 24.09 18.29 -4.12
C ARG A 95 25.07 18.08 -5.26
N ILE A 96 24.63 17.56 -6.40
CA ILE A 96 25.49 17.36 -7.59
C ILE A 96 26.05 18.69 -8.06
N TYR A 97 25.21 19.74 -8.14
CA TYR A 97 25.64 21.09 -8.48
C TYR A 97 26.68 21.63 -7.48
N LEU A 98 26.43 21.54 -6.17
CA LEU A 98 27.39 21.99 -5.16
C LEU A 98 28.70 21.19 -5.20
N VAL A 99 28.63 19.87 -5.42
CA VAL A 99 29.82 19.02 -5.60
C VAL A 99 30.59 19.38 -6.87
N SER A 100 29.91 19.74 -7.97
CA SER A 100 30.58 20.23 -9.18
C SER A 100 31.28 21.58 -8.94
N GLN A 101 30.70 22.46 -8.11
CA GLN A 101 31.37 23.70 -7.67
C GLN A 101 32.58 23.44 -6.75
N ILE A 102 32.54 22.38 -5.94
CA ILE A 102 33.64 21.97 -5.04
C ILE A 102 34.79 21.29 -5.81
N LYS A 103 34.57 20.70 -6.99
CA LYS A 103 35.57 20.03 -7.83
C LYS A 103 36.64 20.96 -8.46
N LYS A 104 36.90 22.11 -7.84
CA LYS A 104 38.19 22.83 -7.92
C LYS A 104 39.30 22.20 -7.05
N GLY A 105 39.07 21.03 -6.42
CA GLY A 105 40.14 20.23 -5.77
C GLY A 105 39.71 18.90 -5.10
N ILE A 106 39.81 17.80 -5.87
CA ILE A 106 40.10 16.35 -5.55
C ILE A 106 39.34 15.60 -4.41
N PHE A 107 38.58 14.54 -4.76
CA PHE A 107 38.68 13.08 -4.38
C PHE A 107 37.47 12.28 -4.96
N PRO A 108 37.57 10.93 -5.14
CA PRO A 108 36.71 10.14 -6.02
C PRO A 108 35.64 9.26 -5.33
N GLU A 109 34.68 8.85 -6.17
CA GLU A 109 33.74 7.72 -6.10
C GLU A 109 32.68 7.65 -4.98
N ILE A 110 31.42 7.88 -5.37
CA ILE A 110 30.23 7.45 -4.66
C ILE A 110 29.36 6.69 -5.66
N TYR A 111 29.20 5.37 -5.47
CA TYR A 111 28.25 4.54 -6.22
C TYR A 111 26.90 4.51 -5.50
N PHE A 112 25.80 4.68 -6.24
CA PHE A 112 24.45 4.37 -5.80
C PHE A 112 23.92 3.17 -6.59
N ILE A 113 23.38 2.16 -5.91
CA ILE A 113 22.76 0.97 -6.50
C ILE A 113 21.25 1.10 -6.36
N VAL A 114 20.50 0.89 -7.45
CA VAL A 114 19.05 0.63 -7.40
C VAL A 114 18.80 -0.74 -8.03
N ASN A 115 18.25 -1.67 -7.26
CA ASN A 115 17.87 -3.01 -7.72
C ASN A 115 16.35 -3.08 -7.89
N TYR A 116 15.90 -3.66 -9.01
CA TYR A 116 14.55 -4.20 -9.16
C TYR A 116 14.63 -5.66 -9.57
N SER A 117 13.85 -6.50 -8.90
CA SER A 117 13.55 -7.85 -9.33
C SER A 117 12.08 -8.16 -9.09
N VAL A 118 11.40 -8.62 -10.14
CA VAL A 118 10.05 -9.19 -10.07
C VAL A 118 10.22 -10.69 -10.18
N ILE A 119 9.74 -11.44 -9.17
CA ILE A 119 9.79 -12.90 -9.14
C ILE A 119 8.43 -13.42 -8.64
N PHE A 120 7.97 -14.51 -9.23
CA PHE A 120 6.68 -15.16 -8.96
C PHE A 120 6.79 -16.24 -7.88
N GLY A 121 5.79 -16.29 -7.01
CA GLY A 121 5.76 -17.12 -5.78
C GLY A 121 5.66 -16.24 -4.54
N GLY A 122 5.10 -16.75 -3.43
CA GLY A 122 5.11 -15.99 -2.17
C GLY A 122 6.55 -15.65 -1.76
N ARG A 123 6.81 -14.39 -1.40
CA ARG A 123 8.14 -13.92 -1.02
C ARG A 123 8.11 -12.93 0.14
N ALA A 124 9.27 -12.75 0.78
CA ALA A 124 9.49 -11.62 1.66
C ALA A 124 9.30 -10.30 0.89
N ALA A 125 8.58 -9.36 1.48
CA ALA A 125 8.42 -8.01 0.98
C ALA A 125 9.75 -7.25 1.12
N LEU A 126 10.01 -6.33 0.19
CA LEU A 126 11.14 -5.42 0.33
C LEU A 126 10.81 -4.33 1.35
N LYS A 127 11.85 -3.77 1.98
CA LYS A 127 11.70 -2.62 2.88
C LYS A 127 10.93 -1.48 2.20
N GLY A 128 9.84 -1.05 2.83
CA GLY A 128 8.99 0.03 2.32
C GLY A 128 8.13 -0.33 1.10
N GLU A 129 8.08 -1.60 0.69
CA GLU A 129 7.30 -2.02 -0.49
C GLU A 129 5.79 -1.81 -0.31
N PHE A 130 5.29 -2.01 0.91
CA PHE A 130 3.88 -1.86 1.28
C PHE A 130 3.74 -0.88 2.46
N PRO A 131 3.94 0.42 2.20
CA PRO A 131 4.08 1.45 3.24
C PRO A 131 2.79 1.69 4.03
N HIS A 132 1.65 1.22 3.55
CA HIS A 132 0.35 1.30 4.23
C HIS A 132 0.07 0.11 5.17
N MET A 133 0.91 -0.92 5.17
CA MET A 133 0.69 -2.11 5.99
C MET A 133 0.88 -1.79 7.47
N GLY A 134 -0.13 -2.11 8.28
CA GLY A 134 -0.08 -1.95 9.74
C GLY A 134 -0.38 -3.26 10.46
N ALA A 135 0.37 -3.58 11.50
CA ALA A 135 0.11 -4.73 12.36
C ALA A 135 -0.61 -4.32 13.65
N VAL A 136 -1.77 -4.92 13.91
CA VAL A 136 -2.60 -4.62 15.09
C VAL A 136 -2.12 -5.47 16.28
N GLY A 137 -1.73 -4.79 17.37
CA GLY A 137 -1.06 -5.39 18.52
C GLY A 137 -1.93 -5.48 19.77
N TRP A 138 -1.89 -6.65 20.42
CA TRP A 138 -2.44 -6.89 21.74
C TRP A 138 -1.33 -7.06 22.77
N ARG A 139 -1.57 -6.60 23.99
CA ARG A 139 -0.59 -6.75 25.06
C ARG A 139 -0.43 -8.21 25.48
N SER A 140 0.81 -8.68 25.51
CA SER A 140 1.14 -10.03 25.93
C SER A 140 0.91 -10.25 27.42
N LYS A 141 0.39 -11.42 27.77
CA LYS A 141 0.25 -11.87 29.15
C LYS A 141 1.58 -12.34 29.76
N SER A 142 2.51 -12.84 28.94
CA SER A 142 3.84 -13.27 29.41
C SER A 142 4.79 -12.09 29.65
N GLY A 143 4.48 -10.92 29.07
CA GLY A 143 5.35 -9.74 29.11
C GLY A 143 6.53 -9.78 28.13
N SER A 144 6.78 -10.90 27.46
CA SER A 144 7.80 -11.01 26.42
C SER A 144 7.37 -11.98 25.29
N PRO A 145 7.33 -11.54 24.02
CA PRO A 145 7.44 -10.13 23.59
C PRO A 145 6.32 -9.27 24.22
N GLU A 146 6.51 -7.95 24.33
CA GLU A 146 5.51 -7.06 24.93
C GLU A 146 4.18 -7.09 24.15
N TRP A 147 4.29 -7.12 22.82
CA TRP A 147 3.16 -7.06 21.90
C TRP A 147 3.01 -8.35 21.10
N LEU A 148 1.76 -8.80 20.96
CA LEU A 148 1.35 -9.91 20.12
C LEU A 148 0.49 -9.37 18.98
N PHE A 149 1.03 -9.44 17.77
CA PHE A 149 0.34 -8.98 16.57
C PHE A 149 -0.49 -10.12 15.99
N LYS A 150 -1.82 -9.95 16.01
CA LYS A 150 -2.79 -11.00 15.63
C LYS A 150 -3.68 -10.64 14.45
N CYS A 151 -3.63 -9.39 14.00
CA CYS A 151 -4.33 -8.90 12.82
C CYS A 151 -3.45 -7.92 12.05
N GLY A 152 -3.74 -7.77 10.76
CA GLY A 152 -3.30 -6.67 9.93
C GLY A 152 -4.32 -5.53 9.89
N SER A 153 -3.88 -4.44 9.29
CA SER A 153 -4.65 -3.25 8.98
C SER A 153 -4.00 -2.52 7.81
N THR A 154 -4.71 -1.57 7.24
CA THR A 154 -4.24 -0.73 6.15
C THR A 154 -4.39 0.73 6.55
N LEU A 155 -3.31 1.50 6.54
CA LEU A 155 -3.38 2.95 6.70
C LEU A 155 -4.16 3.55 5.52
N ILE A 156 -5.18 4.35 5.80
CA ILE A 156 -6.05 4.97 4.77
C ILE A 156 -6.10 6.50 4.87
N SER A 157 -5.61 7.06 5.98
CA SER A 157 -5.39 8.49 6.21
C SER A 157 -4.34 8.68 7.31
N GLU A 158 -4.03 9.92 7.63
CA GLU A 158 -3.10 10.32 8.69
C GLU A 158 -3.54 9.88 10.10
N ASN A 159 -4.82 9.57 10.30
CA ASN A 159 -5.35 9.21 11.62
C ASN A 159 -6.34 8.03 11.59
N PHE A 160 -6.53 7.37 10.44
CA PHE A 160 -7.34 6.16 10.34
C PHE A 160 -6.64 5.01 9.61
N ALA A 161 -6.87 3.82 10.15
CA ALA A 161 -6.56 2.55 9.49
C ALA A 161 -7.83 1.70 9.29
N LEU A 162 -7.86 0.92 8.22
CA LEU A 162 -8.90 -0.05 7.88
C LEU A 162 -8.50 -1.44 8.35
N THR A 163 -9.44 -2.20 8.94
CA THR A 163 -9.23 -3.60 9.35
C THR A 163 -10.55 -4.38 9.32
N ALA A 164 -10.53 -5.65 9.74
CA ALA A 164 -11.73 -6.47 9.87
C ALA A 164 -12.47 -6.20 11.19
N GLY A 165 -13.80 -6.35 11.18
CA GLY A 165 -14.65 -6.17 12.36
C GLY A 165 -14.30 -7.10 13.51
N HIS A 166 -13.88 -8.33 13.21
CA HIS A 166 -13.46 -9.31 14.20
C HIS A 166 -12.10 -8.98 14.87
N CYS A 167 -11.27 -8.13 14.25
CA CYS A 167 -10.01 -7.67 14.84
C CYS A 167 -10.22 -6.61 15.93
N ALA A 168 -11.43 -6.07 16.08
CA ALA A 168 -11.70 -5.08 17.12
C ALA A 168 -11.67 -5.68 18.55
N ILE A 169 -12.10 -6.93 18.70
CA ILE A 169 -12.19 -7.62 19.99
C ILE A 169 -11.95 -9.12 19.77
N LEU A 170 -10.86 -9.65 20.32
CA LEU A 170 -10.55 -11.08 20.28
C LEU A 170 -11.22 -11.84 21.43
N SER A 171 -11.52 -13.12 21.18
CA SER A 171 -12.04 -14.02 22.20
C SER A 171 -10.90 -14.54 23.08
N LEU A 172 -10.91 -14.21 24.37
CA LEU A 172 -9.95 -14.73 25.35
C LEU A 172 -9.98 -16.27 25.49
N ARG A 173 -11.05 -16.94 25.00
CA ARG A 173 -11.09 -18.40 24.95
C ARG A 173 -10.11 -18.97 23.93
N HIS A 174 -9.91 -18.26 22.82
CA HIS A 174 -9.06 -18.65 21.68
C HIS A 174 -7.72 -17.91 21.66
N SER A 175 -7.57 -16.83 22.44
CA SER A 175 -6.34 -16.07 22.60
C SER A 175 -6.01 -15.97 24.10
N ARG A 176 -5.38 -17.02 24.65
CA ARG A 176 -5.07 -17.11 26.10
C ARG A 176 -3.78 -16.40 26.50
N ASP A 177 -3.02 -15.97 25.49
CA ASP A 177 -1.72 -15.33 25.53
C ASP A 177 -1.79 -13.80 25.61
N ILE A 178 -2.98 -13.21 25.44
CA ILE A 178 -3.21 -11.75 25.54
C ILE A 178 -3.78 -11.35 26.91
N GLN A 179 -3.42 -10.15 27.37
CA GLN A 179 -3.88 -9.59 28.64
C GLN A 179 -5.33 -9.05 28.56
N SER A 180 -5.68 -8.43 27.44
CA SER A 180 -6.96 -7.77 27.19
C SER A 180 -7.51 -8.22 25.82
N PRO A 181 -8.83 -8.33 25.62
CA PRO A 181 -9.39 -8.70 24.33
C PRO A 181 -9.30 -7.59 23.27
N LYS A 182 -9.08 -6.33 23.68
CA LYS A 182 -8.94 -5.18 22.77
C LYS A 182 -7.48 -4.97 22.42
N PRO A 183 -7.15 -4.66 21.16
CA PRO A 183 -5.79 -4.25 20.80
C PRO A 183 -5.52 -2.84 21.35
N GLU A 184 -4.25 -2.50 21.49
CA GLU A 184 -3.82 -1.23 22.09
C GLU A 184 -2.99 -0.38 21.12
N ILE A 185 -2.30 -1.01 20.16
CA ILE A 185 -1.42 -0.32 19.19
C ILE A 185 -1.61 -0.84 17.76
N ILE A 186 -1.15 -0.03 16.80
CA ILE A 186 -0.80 -0.48 15.45
C ILE A 186 0.67 -0.17 15.20
N ARG A 187 1.43 -1.16 14.72
CA ARG A 187 2.81 -1.01 14.28
C ARG A 187 2.87 -0.78 12.77
N PHE A 188 3.47 0.32 12.34
CA PHE A 188 3.60 0.69 10.93
C PHE A 188 5.05 0.80 10.46
N GLY A 189 5.26 0.66 9.15
CA GLY A 189 6.52 0.98 8.48
C GLY A 189 7.69 0.05 8.79
N VAL A 190 7.43 -1.09 9.41
CA VAL A 190 8.42 -2.15 9.66
C VAL A 190 8.31 -3.24 8.62
N GLU A 191 9.44 -3.85 8.26
CA GLU A 191 9.47 -5.10 7.49
C GLU A 191 9.41 -6.29 8.45
N ASN A 192 10.26 -6.26 9.48
CA ASN A 192 10.28 -7.26 10.53
C ASN A 192 9.44 -6.77 11.73
N ILE A 193 8.37 -7.51 12.03
CA ILE A 193 7.43 -7.17 13.10
C ILE A 193 8.02 -7.36 14.51
N ALA A 194 9.09 -8.15 14.62
CA ALA A 194 9.80 -8.38 15.87
C ALA A 194 10.83 -7.28 16.17
N ASP A 195 11.10 -6.37 15.23
CA ASP A 195 11.99 -5.25 15.47
C ASP A 195 11.41 -4.39 16.60
N ASP A 196 12.22 -4.16 17.62
CA ASP A 196 11.92 -3.34 18.79
C ASP A 196 12.33 -1.88 18.59
N GLU A 197 12.63 -1.49 17.35
CA GLU A 197 12.92 -0.11 17.01
C GLU A 197 11.65 0.73 17.15
N PHE A 198 11.52 1.38 18.31
CA PHE A 198 10.35 2.18 18.69
C PHE A 198 10.20 3.46 17.85
N THR A 199 11.23 3.85 17.09
CA THR A 199 11.19 5.06 16.24
C THR A 199 11.95 4.85 14.93
N ILE A 200 11.33 5.10 13.78
CA ILE A 200 12.02 5.19 12.49
C ILE A 200 12.10 6.66 12.08
N ASN A 201 13.31 7.21 12.00
CA ASN A 201 13.59 8.61 11.70
C ASN A 201 12.87 9.58 12.68
N GLY A 202 12.90 9.25 13.98
CA GLY A 202 12.33 10.09 15.05
C GLY A 202 10.81 9.98 15.24
N ASN A 203 10.09 9.25 14.38
CA ASN A 203 8.65 9.02 14.48
C ASN A 203 8.34 7.63 15.01
N PRO A 204 7.37 7.47 15.92
CA PRO A 204 7.06 6.18 16.51
C PRO A 204 6.56 5.18 15.46
N THR A 205 7.07 3.95 15.52
CA THR A 205 6.56 2.83 14.72
C THR A 205 5.25 2.30 15.29
N ASP A 206 5.11 2.34 16.62
CA ASP A 206 3.92 1.94 17.37
C ASP A 206 3.04 3.15 17.66
N VAL A 207 1.83 3.14 17.09
CA VAL A 207 0.82 4.19 17.27
C VAL A 207 -0.32 3.64 18.12
N LYS A 208 -0.71 4.36 19.18
CA LYS A 208 -1.81 3.95 20.05
C LYS A 208 -3.17 4.07 19.37
N ILE A 209 -4.07 3.18 19.76
CA ILE A 209 -5.45 3.15 19.28
C ILE A 209 -6.34 4.00 20.18
N LYS A 210 -6.96 5.05 19.61
CA LYS A 210 -7.96 5.87 20.31
C LYS A 210 -9.29 5.14 20.43
N ARG A 211 -9.79 4.59 19.31
CA ARG A 211 -10.99 3.74 19.28
C ARG A 211 -11.07 2.91 18.01
N ILE A 212 -11.91 1.88 18.06
CA ILE A 212 -12.22 1.03 16.92
C ILE A 212 -13.73 1.10 16.64
N ILE A 213 -14.07 1.47 15.42
CA ILE A 213 -15.43 1.68 14.93
C ILE A 213 -15.78 0.51 14.03
N ARG A 214 -16.51 -0.47 14.57
CA ARG A 214 -17.02 -1.59 13.77
C ARG A 214 -18.19 -1.12 12.92
N HIS A 215 -18.32 -1.69 11.73
CA HIS A 215 -19.51 -1.43 10.92
C HIS A 215 -20.78 -1.78 11.72
N PRO A 216 -21.84 -0.95 11.72
CA PRO A 216 -23.02 -1.15 12.55
C PRO A 216 -23.74 -2.49 12.32
N SER A 217 -23.69 -3.00 11.09
CA SER A 217 -24.29 -4.30 10.72
C SER A 217 -23.41 -5.51 11.03
N TYR A 218 -22.20 -5.32 11.57
CA TYR A 218 -21.32 -6.42 11.96
C TYR A 218 -21.84 -7.10 13.23
N ALA A 219 -22.32 -8.34 13.09
CA ALA A 219 -22.92 -9.11 14.17
C ALA A 219 -22.19 -10.45 14.38
N PRO A 220 -21.05 -10.48 15.10
CA PRO A 220 -20.34 -11.73 15.37
C PRO A 220 -21.25 -12.69 16.19
N PRO A 221 -21.20 -14.01 15.93
CA PRO A 221 -20.19 -14.73 15.16
C PRO A 221 -20.47 -14.81 13.65
N LYS A 222 -21.48 -14.11 13.12
CA LYS A 222 -21.74 -14.08 11.67
C LYS A 222 -20.55 -13.46 10.93
N LYS A 223 -20.29 -13.95 9.72
CA LYS A 223 -19.13 -13.56 8.89
C LYS A 223 -19.44 -12.48 7.85
N TYR A 224 -20.48 -11.68 8.08
CA TYR A 224 -20.93 -10.62 7.18
C TYR A 224 -20.61 -9.25 7.76
N PHE A 225 -20.40 -8.26 6.88
CA PHE A 225 -20.05 -6.88 7.26
C PHE A 225 -18.79 -6.82 8.14
N ASP A 226 -17.84 -7.73 7.92
CA ASP A 226 -16.65 -7.89 8.75
C ASP A 226 -15.59 -6.85 8.39
N ILE A 227 -15.85 -5.60 8.80
CA ILE A 227 -15.02 -4.43 8.54
C ILE A 227 -15.09 -3.46 9.73
N ALA A 228 -13.97 -2.80 10.01
CA ALA A 228 -13.86 -1.79 11.05
C ALA A 228 -12.81 -0.73 10.68
N LEU A 229 -12.99 0.45 11.25
CA LEU A 229 -12.03 1.55 11.19
C LEU A 229 -11.35 1.69 12.55
N ILE A 230 -10.05 1.92 12.54
CA ILE A 230 -9.26 2.20 13.74
C ILE A 230 -8.87 3.68 13.69
N GLU A 231 -9.32 4.47 14.66
CA GLU A 231 -8.89 5.84 14.85
C GLU A 231 -7.63 5.86 15.72
N LEU A 232 -6.58 6.50 15.22
CA LEU A 232 -5.29 6.63 15.88
C LEU A 232 -5.35 7.73 16.96
N GLU A 233 -4.58 7.57 18.04
CA GLU A 233 -4.47 8.60 19.10
C GLU A 233 -3.68 9.83 18.64
N SER A 234 -2.74 9.65 17.71
CA SER A 234 -1.92 10.70 17.12
C SER A 234 -1.89 10.57 15.60
N VAL A 235 -1.84 11.71 14.91
CA VAL A 235 -1.66 11.74 13.45
C VAL A 235 -0.29 11.17 13.09
N VAL A 236 -0.22 10.36 12.04
CA VAL A 236 1.05 9.88 11.48
C VAL A 236 1.53 10.83 10.39
N GLN A 237 2.84 11.01 10.30
CA GLN A 237 3.47 11.77 9.23
C GLN A 237 3.89 10.82 8.11
N PHE A 238 3.42 11.10 6.90
CA PHE A 238 3.74 10.28 5.74
C PHE A 238 5.20 10.45 5.31
N LYS A 239 5.83 9.33 4.95
CA LYS A 239 7.25 9.18 4.56
C LYS A 239 7.44 7.91 3.72
N ASP A 240 8.63 7.64 3.20
CA ASP A 240 8.85 6.58 2.21
C ASP A 240 8.30 5.20 2.62
N ASN A 241 8.46 4.82 3.89
CA ASN A 241 7.96 3.54 4.42
C ASN A 241 6.61 3.64 5.17
N LEU A 242 5.95 4.79 5.14
CA LEU A 242 4.66 5.01 5.79
C LEU A 242 3.78 5.94 4.95
N GLN A 243 2.84 5.35 4.21
CA GLN A 243 1.95 6.05 3.30
C GLN A 243 0.56 5.42 3.39
N PRO A 244 -0.52 6.17 3.19
CA PRO A 244 -1.85 5.58 3.10
C PRO A 244 -2.00 4.80 1.79
N ALA A 245 -2.94 3.86 1.74
CA ALA A 245 -3.41 3.26 0.50
C ALA A 245 -4.69 3.95 0.00
N CYS A 246 -4.94 3.90 -1.31
CA CYS A 246 -6.20 4.32 -1.89
C CYS A 246 -7.27 3.24 -1.70
N LEU A 247 -8.53 3.65 -1.64
CA LEU A 247 -9.67 2.73 -1.58
C LEU A 247 -10.28 2.61 -2.97
N TRP A 248 -10.53 1.38 -3.44
CA TRP A 248 -11.27 1.17 -4.68
C TRP A 248 -12.77 1.37 -4.43
N PRO A 249 -13.41 2.38 -5.03
CA PRO A 249 -14.79 2.73 -4.69
C PRO A 249 -15.82 1.98 -5.56
N TYR A 250 -15.39 1.26 -6.59
CA TYR A 250 -16.28 0.67 -7.58
C TYR A 250 -16.57 -0.81 -7.30
N SER A 251 -17.81 -1.24 -7.53
CA SER A 251 -18.19 -2.66 -7.43
C SER A 251 -17.57 -3.50 -8.53
N ASP A 252 -17.46 -2.91 -9.72
CA ASP A 252 -16.79 -3.50 -10.87
C ASP A 252 -15.27 -3.45 -10.71
N ILE A 253 -14.66 -4.61 -10.92
CA ILE A 253 -13.21 -4.85 -10.86
C ILE A 253 -12.73 -5.56 -12.14
N SER A 254 -13.60 -5.76 -13.13
CA SER A 254 -13.31 -6.50 -14.36
C SER A 254 -12.16 -5.89 -15.16
N HIS A 255 -12.00 -4.57 -15.08
CA HIS A 255 -10.93 -3.81 -15.75
C HIS A 255 -9.58 -3.85 -15.03
N LEU A 256 -9.52 -4.33 -13.79
CA LEU A 256 -8.30 -4.35 -12.97
C LEU A 256 -7.43 -5.60 -13.18
N GLY A 257 -7.83 -6.47 -14.10
CA GLY A 257 -7.25 -7.79 -14.27
C GLY A 257 -7.79 -8.79 -13.23
N THR A 258 -7.25 -10.00 -13.28
CA THR A 258 -7.67 -11.09 -12.38
C THR A 258 -6.73 -11.30 -11.20
N GLU A 259 -5.65 -10.53 -11.09
CA GLU A 259 -4.63 -10.71 -10.06
C GLU A 259 -4.73 -9.63 -8.98
N ALA A 260 -4.53 -10.05 -7.74
CA ALA A 260 -4.42 -9.17 -6.59
C ALA A 260 -3.27 -9.63 -5.70
N THR A 261 -2.74 -8.71 -4.92
CA THR A 261 -1.66 -8.94 -3.97
C THR A 261 -2.23 -9.00 -2.56
N LEU A 262 -1.70 -9.91 -1.76
CA LEU A 262 -1.94 -10.04 -0.33
C LEU A 262 -0.64 -9.80 0.41
N THR A 263 -0.74 -9.13 1.55
CA THR A 263 0.43 -8.82 2.38
C THR A 263 0.12 -9.01 3.85
N GLY A 264 1.10 -9.54 4.60
CA GLY A 264 1.01 -9.62 6.04
C GLY A 264 2.10 -10.50 6.68
N TRP A 265 2.01 -10.63 8.00
CA TRP A 265 2.93 -11.41 8.84
C TRP A 265 2.30 -12.72 9.31
N GLY A 266 1.30 -13.20 8.57
CA GLY A 266 0.60 -14.41 8.90
C GLY A 266 1.47 -15.66 8.88
N TYR A 267 0.84 -16.78 9.20
CA TYR A 267 1.46 -18.09 9.15
C TYR A 267 1.92 -18.42 7.72
N THR A 268 3.12 -18.96 7.61
CA THR A 268 3.66 -19.46 6.33
C THR A 268 3.20 -20.90 6.10
N GLU A 269 3.53 -21.46 4.93
CA GLU A 269 3.28 -22.88 4.64
C GLU A 269 3.95 -23.84 5.64
N ALA A 270 5.01 -23.38 6.32
CA ALA A 270 5.68 -24.10 7.40
C ALA A 270 4.89 -24.15 8.71
N GLY A 271 3.76 -23.44 8.81
CA GLY A 271 2.94 -23.38 10.02
C GLY A 271 3.53 -22.47 11.11
N GLU A 272 4.52 -21.64 10.76
CA GLU A 272 5.12 -20.64 11.64
C GLU A 272 4.72 -19.23 11.20
N GLN A 273 4.45 -18.36 12.18
CA GLN A 273 4.20 -16.94 11.93
C GLN A 273 5.50 -16.29 11.44
N SER A 274 5.44 -15.63 10.28
CA SER A 274 6.62 -14.94 9.76
C SER A 274 6.87 -13.66 10.55
N THR A 275 8.11 -13.44 10.98
CA THR A 275 8.51 -12.13 11.53
C THR A 275 8.68 -11.10 10.43
N ASN A 276 9.07 -11.52 9.23
CA ASN A 276 9.22 -10.64 8.07
C ASN A 276 7.92 -10.54 7.27
N LEU A 277 7.59 -9.34 6.79
CA LEU A 277 6.42 -9.09 5.97
C LEU A 277 6.47 -9.96 4.72
N GLN A 278 5.41 -10.70 4.46
CA GLN A 278 5.28 -11.54 3.27
C GLN A 278 4.32 -10.90 2.28
N THR A 279 4.54 -11.18 0.99
CA THR A 279 3.66 -10.79 -0.09
C THR A 279 3.39 -11.97 -1.01
N VAL A 280 2.17 -12.06 -1.52
CA VAL A 280 1.80 -13.08 -2.48
C VAL A 280 0.73 -12.60 -3.46
N VAL A 281 0.85 -13.06 -4.72
CA VAL A 281 -0.12 -12.78 -5.78
C VAL A 281 -1.15 -13.90 -5.83
N VAL A 282 -2.43 -13.53 -5.84
CA VAL A 282 -3.59 -14.43 -5.89
C VAL A 282 -4.53 -14.04 -7.03
N ASP A 283 -5.36 -14.99 -7.44
CA ASP A 283 -6.39 -14.73 -8.44
C ASP A 283 -7.68 -14.29 -7.76
N ILE A 284 -8.27 -13.21 -8.23
CA ILE A 284 -9.64 -12.79 -7.94
C ILE A 284 -10.59 -13.80 -8.59
N ILE A 285 -11.55 -14.28 -7.80
CA ILE A 285 -12.52 -15.29 -8.21
C ILE A 285 -13.91 -14.65 -8.19
N GLU A 286 -14.64 -14.85 -9.28
CA GLU A 286 -16.01 -14.40 -9.41
C GLU A 286 -16.89 -14.96 -8.28
N ASN A 287 -17.78 -14.12 -7.73
CA ASN A 287 -18.64 -14.45 -6.60
C ASN A 287 -19.46 -15.73 -6.84
N SER A 288 -20.01 -15.92 -8.04
CA SER A 288 -20.82 -17.09 -8.42
C SER A 288 -20.02 -18.39 -8.34
N LYS A 289 -18.80 -18.37 -8.89
CA LYS A 289 -17.85 -19.47 -8.85
C LYS A 289 -17.39 -19.75 -7.43
N CYS A 290 -17.07 -18.70 -6.66
CA CYS A 290 -16.65 -18.85 -5.27
C CYS A 290 -17.76 -19.45 -4.39
N ASP A 291 -19.00 -18.98 -4.52
CA ASP A 291 -20.15 -19.53 -3.80
C ASP A 291 -20.36 -21.02 -4.10
N SER A 292 -20.16 -21.41 -5.37
CA SER A 292 -20.24 -22.81 -5.80
C SER A 292 -19.13 -23.66 -5.17
N ILE A 293 -17.88 -23.19 -5.19
CA ILE A 293 -16.72 -23.87 -4.60
C ILE A 293 -16.88 -24.01 -3.07
N LEU A 294 -17.39 -22.96 -2.41
CA LEU A 294 -17.48 -22.89 -0.96
C LEU A 294 -18.79 -23.42 -0.37
N LYS A 295 -19.72 -23.90 -1.22
CA LYS A 295 -21.06 -24.35 -0.82
C LYS A 295 -21.04 -25.38 0.31
N THR A 296 -20.09 -26.31 0.29
CA THR A 296 -19.95 -27.39 1.28
C THR A 296 -19.47 -26.91 2.66
N PHE A 297 -18.99 -25.67 2.76
CA PHE A 297 -18.46 -25.09 4.00
C PHE A 297 -19.41 -24.10 4.66
N ARG A 298 -20.59 -23.90 4.07
CA ARG A 298 -21.69 -23.15 4.67
C ARG A 298 -22.04 -23.71 6.03
N ASN A 299 -22.32 -22.82 6.98
CA ASN A 299 -22.66 -23.18 8.34
C ASN A 299 -23.54 -22.09 8.96
N ARG A 300 -23.94 -22.27 10.23
CA ARG A 300 -24.82 -21.30 10.92
C ARG A 300 -24.27 -19.87 10.98
N ASN A 301 -22.96 -19.67 10.81
CA ASN A 301 -22.30 -18.36 10.86
C ASN A 301 -22.09 -17.73 9.47
N TRP A 302 -22.19 -18.51 8.39
CA TRP A 302 -22.03 -18.07 7.01
C TRP A 302 -22.87 -18.97 6.09
N ASP A 303 -23.99 -18.43 5.59
CA ASP A 303 -25.01 -19.15 4.81
C ASP A 303 -24.79 -19.11 3.29
N GLY A 304 -23.73 -18.44 2.85
CA GLY A 304 -23.36 -18.30 1.45
C GLY A 304 -22.72 -16.96 1.16
N PHE A 305 -22.22 -16.83 -0.06
CA PHE A 305 -21.54 -15.63 -0.52
C PHE A 305 -22.52 -14.46 -0.73
N ARG A 306 -22.10 -13.22 -0.42
CA ARG A 306 -22.88 -11.99 -0.66
C ARG A 306 -22.09 -10.99 -1.48
N GLU A 307 -22.78 -10.04 -2.10
CA GLU A 307 -22.16 -8.98 -2.92
C GLU A 307 -21.15 -8.14 -2.13
N THR A 308 -21.35 -8.00 -0.82
CA THR A 308 -20.44 -7.32 0.12
C THR A 308 -19.14 -8.10 0.39
N GLN A 309 -18.94 -9.25 -0.27
CA GLN A 309 -17.76 -10.10 -0.14
C GLN A 309 -17.00 -10.19 -1.47
N LEU A 310 -15.71 -10.52 -1.34
CA LEU A 310 -14.77 -10.80 -2.40
C LEU A 310 -14.10 -12.15 -2.13
N CYS A 311 -13.68 -12.81 -3.21
CA CYS A 311 -13.06 -14.11 -3.14
C CYS A 311 -11.76 -14.08 -3.92
N ALA A 312 -10.67 -14.52 -3.31
CA ALA A 312 -9.39 -14.58 -3.98
C ALA A 312 -8.56 -15.75 -3.43
N GLY A 313 -7.72 -16.32 -4.29
CA GLY A 313 -6.81 -17.40 -3.94
C GLY A 313 -6.37 -18.20 -5.15
N LYS A 314 -5.29 -18.98 -5.02
CA LYS A 314 -4.85 -19.89 -6.09
C LYS A 314 -5.59 -21.22 -5.97
N LEU A 315 -6.52 -21.48 -6.89
CA LEU A 315 -7.36 -22.69 -6.85
C LEU A 315 -6.58 -24.00 -6.99
N VAL A 316 -5.40 -23.96 -7.59
CA VAL A 316 -4.48 -25.10 -7.70
C VAL A 316 -3.86 -25.52 -6.35
N GLY A 317 -3.95 -24.66 -5.32
CA GLY A 317 -3.29 -24.84 -4.03
C GLY A 317 -1.84 -24.31 -4.02
N GLY A 318 -1.17 -24.40 -2.87
CA GLY A 318 0.24 -24.01 -2.69
C GLY A 318 0.50 -22.50 -2.53
N VAL A 319 -0.55 -21.69 -2.46
CA VAL A 319 -0.49 -20.23 -2.21
C VAL A 319 -1.83 -19.74 -1.65
N ASP A 320 -1.87 -19.21 -0.43
CA ASP A 320 -3.07 -18.59 0.17
C ASP A 320 -2.75 -17.73 1.42
N THR A 321 -3.67 -16.88 1.85
CA THR A 321 -3.61 -16.13 3.12
C THR A 321 -3.65 -17.03 4.35
N CYS A 322 -2.70 -16.78 5.25
CA CYS A 322 -2.47 -17.35 6.57
C CYS A 322 -3.53 -17.08 7.64
N GLN A 323 -3.49 -17.76 8.80
CA GLN A 323 -3.86 -17.06 10.04
C GLN A 323 -2.90 -15.88 10.26
N GLY A 324 -3.30 -14.80 10.92
CA GLY A 324 -2.43 -13.63 11.20
C GLY A 324 -2.45 -12.50 10.15
N ASP A 325 -2.93 -12.76 8.93
CA ASP A 325 -3.18 -11.71 7.91
C ASP A 325 -4.59 -11.09 8.00
N SER A 326 -5.38 -11.52 8.98
CA SER A 326 -6.77 -11.09 9.15
C SER A 326 -6.85 -9.57 9.36
N GLY A 327 -7.75 -8.90 8.65
CA GLY A 327 -7.82 -7.44 8.62
C GLY A 327 -6.80 -6.75 7.70
N GLY A 328 -5.83 -7.49 7.15
CA GLY A 328 -4.91 -6.97 6.13
C GLY A 328 -5.57 -6.76 4.76
N PRO A 329 -4.87 -6.10 3.82
CA PRO A 329 -5.41 -5.74 2.52
C PRO A 329 -5.37 -6.87 1.49
N LEU A 330 -6.44 -6.98 0.70
CA LEU A 330 -6.43 -7.49 -0.67
C LEU A 330 -6.36 -6.30 -1.62
N GLN A 331 -5.29 -6.21 -2.40
CA GLN A 331 -4.94 -4.96 -3.09
C GLN A 331 -4.39 -5.17 -4.49
N ILE A 332 -4.45 -4.13 -5.31
CA ILE A 332 -3.75 -4.07 -6.58
C ILE A 332 -2.71 -2.95 -6.55
N LYS A 333 -1.69 -3.13 -7.37
CA LYS A 333 -0.58 -2.18 -7.52
C LYS A 333 -0.86 -1.27 -8.72
N VAL A 334 -0.80 0.03 -8.51
CA VAL A 334 -0.93 1.06 -9.54
C VAL A 334 0.41 1.80 -9.64
N PRO A 335 1.18 1.57 -10.72
CA PRO A 335 2.42 2.31 -10.95
C PRO A 335 2.15 3.81 -11.06
N LEU A 336 2.97 4.61 -10.37
CA LEU A 336 2.93 6.08 -10.51
C LEU A 336 3.79 6.53 -11.69
N LYS A 337 3.54 7.75 -12.19
CA LYS A 337 4.26 8.29 -13.35
C LYS A 337 5.73 8.62 -13.05
N THR A 338 6.07 8.94 -11.80
CA THR A 338 7.42 9.32 -11.39
C THR A 338 8.18 8.12 -10.82
N TYR A 339 7.96 7.81 -9.54
CA TYR A 339 8.62 6.74 -8.81
C TYR A 339 7.68 6.16 -7.76
N GLY A 340 7.86 4.88 -7.46
CA GLY A 340 7.03 4.17 -6.49
C GLY A 340 5.70 3.69 -7.06
N ASN A 341 4.84 3.23 -6.16
CA ASN A 341 3.56 2.63 -6.52
C ASN A 341 2.50 3.05 -5.52
N MET A 342 1.31 3.32 -6.02
CA MET A 342 0.12 3.42 -5.20
C MET A 342 -0.52 2.04 -5.09
N TYR A 343 -1.13 1.74 -3.95
CA TYR A 343 -1.95 0.55 -3.78
C TYR A 343 -3.41 0.93 -3.69
N GLN A 344 -4.27 0.18 -4.38
CA GLN A 344 -5.72 0.29 -4.25
C GLN A 344 -6.28 -0.92 -3.52
N ILE A 345 -6.98 -0.67 -2.42
CA ILE A 345 -7.55 -1.72 -1.58
C ILE A 345 -8.90 -2.14 -2.13
N LEU A 346 -8.98 -3.39 -2.57
CA LEU A 346 -10.20 -4.01 -3.08
C LEU A 346 -11.00 -4.65 -1.95
N GLY A 347 -10.30 -5.25 -0.99
CA GLY A 347 -10.92 -6.00 0.09
C GLY A 347 -10.12 -6.05 1.37
N VAL A 348 -10.79 -6.45 2.44
CA VAL A 348 -10.22 -6.67 3.78
C VAL A 348 -10.27 -8.16 4.10
N THR A 349 -9.16 -8.78 4.48
CA THR A 349 -9.08 -10.21 4.82
C THR A 349 -10.02 -10.55 5.97
N SER A 350 -11.07 -11.35 5.72
CA SER A 350 -12.10 -11.67 6.71
C SER A 350 -11.94 -13.09 7.27
N PHE A 351 -12.01 -14.12 6.43
CA PHE A 351 -11.78 -15.50 6.88
C PHE A 351 -11.35 -16.41 5.74
N GLY A 352 -10.60 -17.46 6.10
CA GLY A 352 -10.27 -18.59 5.24
C GLY A 352 -10.72 -19.90 5.88
N ILE A 353 -10.83 -20.94 5.06
CA ILE A 353 -11.30 -22.26 5.51
C ILE A 353 -10.12 -23.10 6.00
N LYS A 354 -9.09 -23.23 5.16
CA LYS A 354 -7.74 -23.72 5.50
C LYS A 354 -6.78 -23.19 4.44
N CYS A 355 -5.73 -22.51 4.85
CA CYS A 355 -4.79 -21.86 3.94
C CYS A 355 -4.09 -22.89 3.03
N GLY A 356 -3.86 -22.49 1.79
CA GLY A 356 -2.94 -23.13 0.84
C GLY A 356 -3.50 -24.40 0.22
N GLN A 357 -4.73 -24.80 0.57
CA GLN A 357 -5.34 -26.01 0.05
C GLN A 357 -6.05 -25.77 -1.28
N LYS A 358 -5.94 -26.75 -2.18
CA LYS A 358 -6.66 -26.78 -3.44
C LYS A 358 -8.15 -26.50 -3.24
N ASN A 359 -8.73 -25.63 -4.06
CA ASN A 359 -10.13 -25.23 -4.02
C ASN A 359 -10.60 -24.63 -2.68
N ARG A 360 -9.73 -23.92 -1.96
CA ARG A 360 -10.09 -23.21 -0.72
C ARG A 360 -9.66 -21.74 -0.76
N PRO A 361 -10.30 -20.90 -1.60
CA PRO A 361 -9.98 -19.49 -1.63
C PRO A 361 -10.35 -18.78 -0.32
N GLY A 362 -9.66 -17.68 -0.03
CA GLY A 362 -10.00 -16.76 1.06
C GLY A 362 -11.23 -15.92 0.74
N VAL A 363 -11.95 -15.52 1.79
CA VAL A 363 -13.09 -14.60 1.71
C VAL A 363 -12.71 -13.27 2.36
N TYR A 364 -12.99 -12.21 1.62
CA TYR A 364 -12.64 -10.83 1.94
C TYR A 364 -13.91 -9.99 2.02
N THR A 365 -13.92 -8.95 2.85
CA THR A 365 -14.98 -7.93 2.83
C THR A 365 -14.69 -6.95 1.68
N ARG A 366 -15.65 -6.73 0.78
CA ARG A 366 -15.49 -5.84 -0.39
C ARG A 366 -15.49 -4.38 0.04
N VAL A 367 -14.40 -3.65 -0.15
CA VAL A 367 -14.28 -2.24 0.29
C VAL A 367 -15.33 -1.34 -0.36
N SER A 368 -15.57 -1.48 -1.67
CA SER A 368 -16.54 -0.63 -2.39
C SER A 368 -17.98 -0.74 -1.89
N SER A 369 -18.36 -1.85 -1.24
CA SER A 369 -19.69 -1.98 -0.61
C SER A 369 -19.84 -1.14 0.66
N PHE A 370 -18.75 -0.63 1.22
CA PHE A 370 -18.72 0.12 2.47
C PHE A 370 -18.16 1.53 2.31
N ILE A 371 -17.92 1.96 1.07
CA ILE A 371 -17.17 3.19 0.81
C ILE A 371 -17.89 4.41 1.39
N ASP A 372 -19.22 4.49 1.28
CA ASP A 372 -20.00 5.59 1.85
C ASP A 372 -19.83 5.70 3.37
N TRP A 373 -19.88 4.57 4.09
CA TRP A 373 -19.66 4.51 5.53
C TRP A 373 -18.23 4.89 5.91
N ILE A 374 -17.24 4.45 5.12
CA ILE A 374 -15.83 4.82 5.33
C ILE A 374 -15.67 6.33 5.16
N GLU A 375 -16.19 6.90 4.08
CA GLU A 375 -16.06 8.33 3.79
C GLU A 375 -16.71 9.20 4.85
N GLU A 376 -17.93 8.86 5.25
CA GLU A 376 -18.66 9.57 6.31
C GLU A 376 -17.89 9.53 7.63
N THR A 377 -17.36 8.36 8.01
CA THR A 377 -16.70 8.18 9.30
C THR A 377 -15.32 8.83 9.35
N VAL A 378 -14.53 8.71 8.27
CA VAL A 378 -13.13 9.15 8.23
C VAL A 378 -13.03 10.64 7.89
N TRP A 379 -13.81 11.12 6.94
CA TRP A 379 -13.68 12.48 6.40
C TRP A 379 -14.95 13.34 6.54
N GLY A 380 -16.09 12.75 6.92
CA GLY A 380 -17.37 13.48 7.01
C GLY A 380 -17.40 14.63 8.01
N HIS A 381 -16.58 14.58 9.06
CA HIS A 381 -16.49 15.67 10.05
C HIS A 381 -15.64 16.87 9.56
N GLN A 382 -14.72 16.66 8.61
CA GLN A 382 -13.84 17.75 8.12
C GLN A 382 -14.56 18.72 7.16
N VAL A 383 -15.72 18.31 6.63
CA VAL A 383 -16.52 19.16 5.72
C VAL A 383 -17.27 20.25 6.48
N GLN A 384 -17.60 20.04 7.77
CA GLN A 384 -18.33 21.04 8.55
C GLN A 384 -17.46 22.22 8.99
N ASP A 385 -16.17 21.99 9.28
CA ASP A 385 -15.29 23.07 9.74
C ASP A 385 -15.04 24.14 8.67
N THR A 386 -15.06 23.77 7.38
CA THR A 386 -14.93 24.74 6.26
C THR A 386 -16.19 25.58 5.99
N ALA A 387 -17.36 25.16 6.48
CA ALA A 387 -18.61 25.90 6.30
C ALA A 387 -18.88 26.91 7.42
N SER A 388 -18.17 26.82 8.55
CA SER A 388 -18.30 27.72 9.70
C SER A 388 -17.39 28.95 9.66
N GLU A 389 -16.49 29.08 8.69
CA GLU A 389 -15.63 30.26 8.52
C GLU A 389 -16.20 31.30 7.54
N THR A 390 -17.44 31.14 7.08
CA THR A 390 -18.13 32.11 6.20
C THR A 390 -19.47 32.56 6.81
N ILE A 391 -19.42 33.30 7.92
CA ILE A 391 -20.49 34.24 8.33
C ILE A 391 -19.86 35.52 8.88
#